data_AF-A0A661X5Y3-F1
#
_entry.id   AF-A0A661X5Y3-F1
#
_cell.length_a   1.000
_cell.length_b   1.000
_cell.length_c   1.000
_cell.angle_alpha   90.00
_cell.angle_beta   90.00
_cell.angle_gamma   90.00
#
_symmetry.space_group_name_H-M   'P 1'
#
loop_
_entity.id
_entity.type
_entity.pdbx_description
1 polymer ?
#
loop_
_entity_poly.entity_id
_entity_poly.type
_entity_poly.pdbx_seq_one_letter_code
_entity_poly.pdbx_strand_id
1 'polypeptide(L)'
;MPANLPPQFYQLEREYREKKTIKEKIEVLKKMYAIMPKHKGTDKLQAEIKARISKLREELENEKKRGGKRNFIHIEKEGAGQIVLVGPPNTGKSTILSMLSNARPEIGDYPFTTKTPCVGMVPFEDIQLQMVDLPPIAEGSIPFWVVEIVRNSDLVLIVLSFDLNIEEEFKKLTELLREKKIEVVREPSEEGIFGMIKKKGIVFINKKDEAEDVDLVKSNLSLKVLSGSSFDEKDLDELKRVLFEELGIIRVYTKEPGKPPDFKDPIILKEGATVYDAAERLHKEIARKLKYARLWGSSKFDGQRVFKNQVLKDKDIVEFHTKK
;
A
#
# COMPACT_ATOMS: atom_id res chain seq x y z
N MET A 1 35.53 -34.36 4.93
CA MET A 1 35.39 -35.57 4.09
C MET A 1 34.91 -35.13 2.73
N PRO A 2 35.54 -35.56 1.61
CA PRO A 2 35.01 -35.28 0.29
C PRO A 2 33.61 -35.89 0.21
N ALA A 3 32.62 -35.07 -0.13
CA ALA A 3 31.26 -35.54 -0.33
C ALA A 3 31.26 -36.50 -1.53
N ASN A 4 30.77 -37.73 -1.33
CA ASN A 4 30.61 -38.69 -2.42
C ASN A 4 29.40 -38.26 -3.26
N LEU A 5 29.65 -37.52 -4.33
CA LEU A 5 28.61 -36.98 -5.21
C LEU A 5 28.32 -37.98 -6.35
N PRO A 6 27.05 -38.13 -6.79
CA PRO A 6 26.70 -39.01 -7.90
C PRO A 6 27.47 -38.65 -9.18
N PRO A 7 27.83 -39.62 -10.05
CA PRO A 7 28.51 -39.35 -11.33
C PRO A 7 27.77 -38.33 -12.22
N GLN A 8 26.44 -38.32 -12.14
CA GLN A 8 25.55 -37.39 -12.84
C GLN A 8 25.76 -35.93 -12.39
N PHE A 9 26.21 -35.70 -11.16
CA PHE A 9 26.49 -34.37 -10.63
C PHE A 9 27.65 -33.70 -11.36
N TYR A 10 28.73 -34.45 -11.63
CA TYR A 10 29.88 -33.94 -12.38
C TYR A 10 29.55 -33.66 -13.85
N GLN A 11 28.59 -34.39 -14.43
CA GLN A 11 28.08 -34.10 -15.78
C GLN A 11 27.31 -32.78 -15.80
N LEU A 12 26.41 -32.56 -14.84
CA LEU A 12 25.67 -31.30 -14.71
C LEU A 12 26.58 -30.11 -14.40
N GLU A 13 27.68 -30.33 -13.66
CA GLU A 13 28.66 -29.27 -13.40
C GLU A 13 29.37 -28.80 -14.68
N ARG A 14 29.66 -29.74 -15.60
CA ARG A 14 30.18 -29.40 -16.94
C ARG A 14 29.13 -28.66 -17.75
N GLU A 15 27.88 -29.15 -17.76
CA GLU A 15 26.77 -28.50 -18.45
C GLU A 15 26.57 -27.04 -17.95
N TYR A 16 26.63 -26.81 -16.63
CA TYR A 16 26.53 -25.47 -16.05
C TYR A 16 27.60 -24.50 -16.56
N ARG A 17 28.83 -24.98 -16.79
CA ARG A 17 29.94 -24.17 -17.32
C ARG A 17 29.76 -23.85 -18.81
N GLU A 18 29.10 -24.73 -19.55
CA GLU A 18 28.86 -24.56 -21.00
C GLU A 18 27.65 -23.68 -21.31
N LYS A 19 26.62 -23.65 -20.43
CA LYS A 19 25.43 -22.81 -20.65
C LYS A 19 25.78 -21.33 -20.64
N LYS A 20 25.26 -20.61 -21.63
CA LYS A 20 25.51 -19.17 -21.81
C LYS A 20 24.42 -18.31 -21.16
N THR A 21 23.18 -18.77 -21.12
CA THR A 21 22.06 -17.96 -20.61
C THR A 21 21.85 -18.16 -19.11
N ILE A 22 21.41 -17.11 -18.40
CA ILE A 22 21.14 -17.17 -16.96
C ILE A 22 20.00 -18.16 -16.66
N LYS A 23 18.97 -18.24 -17.52
CA LYS A 23 17.84 -19.19 -17.37
C LYS A 23 18.30 -20.65 -17.39
N GLU A 24 19.11 -21.03 -18.37
CA GLU A 24 19.62 -22.40 -18.47
C GLU A 24 20.55 -22.74 -17.30
N LYS A 25 21.39 -21.79 -16.86
CA LYS A 25 22.23 -21.96 -15.66
C LYS A 25 21.41 -22.24 -14.40
N ILE A 26 20.29 -21.55 -14.21
CA ILE A 26 19.37 -21.78 -13.08
C ILE A 26 18.76 -23.18 -13.15
N GLU A 27 18.36 -23.65 -14.34
CA GLU A 27 17.79 -24.99 -14.51
C GLU A 27 18.79 -26.09 -14.19
N VAL A 28 20.04 -25.95 -14.66
CA VAL A 28 21.10 -26.91 -14.35
C VAL A 28 21.40 -26.94 -12.85
N LEU A 29 21.49 -25.78 -12.18
CA LEU A 29 21.68 -25.72 -10.72
C LEU A 29 20.52 -26.35 -9.94
N LYS A 30 19.27 -26.21 -10.41
CA LYS A 30 18.11 -26.91 -9.82
C LYS A 30 18.23 -28.42 -9.95
N LYS A 31 18.64 -28.91 -11.13
CA LYS A 31 18.89 -30.35 -11.35
C LYS A 31 20.03 -30.86 -10.44
N MET A 32 21.11 -30.09 -10.33
CA MET A 32 22.24 -30.40 -9.42
C MET A 32 21.80 -30.47 -7.96
N TYR A 33 20.94 -29.55 -7.51
CA TYR A 33 20.39 -29.56 -6.16
C TYR A 33 19.47 -30.77 -5.92
N ALA A 34 18.69 -31.17 -6.92
CA ALA A 34 17.72 -32.26 -6.82
C ALA A 34 18.40 -33.63 -6.66
N ILE A 35 19.51 -33.87 -7.35
CA ILE A 35 20.24 -35.16 -7.29
C ILE A 35 21.27 -35.23 -6.15
N MET A 36 21.48 -34.13 -5.41
CA MET A 36 22.48 -34.07 -4.35
C MET A 36 22.01 -34.84 -3.10
N PRO A 37 22.86 -35.68 -2.48
CA PRO A 37 22.58 -36.30 -1.19
C PRO A 37 22.32 -35.24 -0.11
N LYS A 38 21.28 -35.41 0.71
CA LYS A 38 20.91 -34.43 1.75
C LYS A 38 21.39 -34.88 3.12
N HIS A 39 22.68 -34.75 3.38
CA HIS A 39 23.29 -35.11 4.66
C HIS A 39 24.41 -34.13 5.05
N LYS A 40 24.83 -34.16 6.32
CA LYS A 40 25.80 -33.22 6.93
C LYS A 40 27.09 -32.98 6.13
N GLY A 41 27.56 -33.99 5.38
CA GLY A 41 28.72 -33.87 4.47
C GLY A 41 28.53 -32.96 3.25
N THR A 42 27.30 -32.54 2.92
CA THR A 42 26.95 -31.73 1.73
C THR A 42 26.32 -30.38 2.05
N ASP A 43 26.09 -30.07 3.33
CA ASP A 43 25.33 -28.88 3.76
C ASP A 43 25.91 -27.57 3.21
N LYS A 44 27.25 -27.46 3.20
CA LYS A 44 27.94 -26.30 2.64
C LYS A 44 27.68 -26.13 1.15
N LEU A 45 27.72 -27.23 0.40
CA LEU A 45 27.49 -27.24 -1.04
C LEU A 45 26.03 -26.97 -1.39
N GLN A 46 25.10 -27.47 -0.58
CA GLN A 46 23.67 -27.16 -0.71
C GLN A 46 23.40 -25.66 -0.49
N ALA A 47 23.99 -25.06 0.54
CA ALA A 47 23.89 -23.64 0.81
C ALA A 47 24.47 -22.81 -0.35
N GLU A 48 25.62 -23.23 -0.89
CA GLU A 48 26.27 -22.58 -2.02
C GLU A 48 25.41 -22.63 -3.30
N ILE A 49 24.83 -23.79 -3.63
CA ILE A 49 23.94 -23.91 -4.80
C ILE A 49 22.67 -23.07 -4.63
N LYS A 50 22.06 -23.07 -3.44
CA LYS A 50 20.88 -22.22 -3.16
C LYS A 50 21.22 -20.73 -3.29
N ALA A 51 22.35 -20.30 -2.75
CA ALA A 51 22.82 -18.92 -2.86
C ALA A 51 23.09 -18.53 -4.31
N ARG A 52 23.72 -19.41 -5.10
CA ARG A 52 23.93 -19.21 -6.55
C ARG A 52 22.61 -19.12 -7.33
N ILE A 53 21.63 -19.97 -7.02
CA ILE A 53 20.30 -19.91 -7.63
C ILE A 53 19.63 -18.57 -7.31
N SER A 54 19.70 -18.12 -6.06
CA SER A 54 19.13 -16.83 -5.64
C SER A 54 19.78 -15.67 -6.40
N LYS A 55 21.12 -15.63 -6.44
CA LYS A 55 21.89 -14.59 -7.12
C LYS A 55 21.61 -14.55 -8.63
N LEU A 56 21.58 -15.70 -9.30
CA LEU A 56 21.29 -15.76 -10.74
C LEU A 56 19.84 -15.38 -11.04
N ARG A 57 18.88 -15.66 -10.15
CA ARG A 57 17.49 -15.18 -10.31
C ARG A 57 17.42 -13.66 -10.24
N GLU A 58 18.12 -13.06 -9.28
CA GLU A 58 18.22 -11.61 -9.14
C GLU A 58 18.92 -10.97 -10.36
N GLU A 59 19.99 -11.57 -10.87
CA GLU A 59 20.68 -11.13 -12.08
C GLU A 59 19.78 -11.25 -13.33
N LEU A 60 19.03 -12.34 -13.48
CA LEU A 60 18.05 -12.50 -14.58
C LEU A 60 16.95 -11.43 -14.52
N GLU A 61 16.49 -11.11 -13.31
CA GLU A 61 15.51 -10.06 -13.08
C GLU A 61 16.12 -8.68 -13.39
N ASN A 62 17.41 -8.48 -13.14
CA ASN A 62 18.14 -7.25 -13.45
C ASN A 62 18.53 -7.13 -14.94
N GLU A 63 18.80 -8.22 -15.66
CA GLU A 63 19.05 -8.18 -17.11
C GLU A 63 17.79 -7.81 -17.91
N LYS A 64 16.62 -8.29 -17.48
CA LYS A 64 15.32 -7.81 -18.00
C LYS A 64 15.13 -6.30 -17.82
N LYS A 65 15.80 -5.68 -16.84
CA LYS A 65 15.75 -4.23 -16.56
C LYS A 65 16.70 -3.38 -17.44
N ARG A 66 17.66 -3.96 -18.18
CA ARG A 66 18.63 -3.20 -19.02
C ARG A 66 18.15 -2.97 -20.47
N GLY A 67 17.24 -3.79 -20.99
CA GLY A 67 16.78 -3.71 -22.38
C GLY A 67 15.41 -3.05 -22.61
N GLY A 68 14.64 -2.75 -21.55
CA GLY A 68 13.33 -2.12 -21.66
C GLY A 68 13.27 -0.86 -20.80
N LYS A 69 12.65 0.21 -21.33
CA LYS A 69 12.17 1.34 -20.51
C LYS A 69 11.55 0.75 -19.24
N ARG A 70 11.93 1.28 -18.07
CA ARG A 70 11.31 0.95 -16.78
C ARG A 70 9.81 1.21 -16.86
N ASN A 71 9.03 0.23 -17.29
CA ASN A 71 7.61 0.18 -17.01
C ASN A 71 7.52 -0.23 -15.55
N PHE A 72 7.71 0.76 -14.68
CA PHE A 72 7.38 0.64 -13.28
C PHE A 72 5.89 0.27 -13.20
N ILE A 73 5.56 -0.69 -12.35
CA ILE A 73 4.16 -1.00 -12.03
C ILE A 73 3.68 0.19 -11.21
N HIS A 74 3.04 1.14 -11.89
CA HIS A 74 2.51 2.34 -11.29
C HIS A 74 0.99 2.22 -11.27
N ILE A 75 0.43 2.14 -10.06
CA ILE A 75 -1.01 2.26 -9.86
C ILE A 75 -1.28 3.75 -9.66
N GLU A 76 -1.93 4.36 -10.65
CA GLU A 76 -2.33 5.76 -10.55
C GLU A 76 -3.30 5.95 -9.38
N LYS A 77 -3.10 7.03 -8.63
CA LYS A 77 -3.99 7.36 -7.52
C LYS A 77 -5.31 7.85 -8.06
N GLU A 78 -6.38 7.21 -7.62
CA GLU A 78 -7.74 7.58 -7.97
C GLU A 78 -8.54 7.95 -6.72
N GLY A 79 -9.64 8.67 -6.92
CA GLY A 79 -10.51 9.10 -5.83
C GLY A 79 -9.85 10.05 -4.85
N ALA A 80 -10.28 9.97 -3.59
CA ALA A 80 -9.89 10.89 -2.53
C ALA A 80 -8.59 10.48 -1.79
N GLY A 81 -8.14 9.24 -1.96
CA GLY A 81 -6.89 8.74 -1.38
C GLY A 81 -6.68 7.25 -1.65
N GLN A 82 -5.40 6.84 -1.72
CA GLN A 82 -5.02 5.45 -1.96
C GLN A 82 -4.60 4.75 -0.66
N ILE A 83 -5.32 3.69 -0.31
CA ILE A 83 -5.09 2.82 0.86
C ILE A 83 -4.57 1.49 0.37
N VAL A 84 -3.46 1.02 0.93
CA VAL A 84 -2.85 -0.25 0.54
C VAL A 84 -2.97 -1.27 1.67
N LEU A 85 -3.54 -2.45 1.38
CA LEU A 85 -3.62 -3.56 2.33
C LEU A 85 -2.33 -4.37 2.30
N VAL A 86 -1.75 -4.59 3.48
CA VAL A 86 -0.61 -5.47 3.69
C VAL A 86 -0.91 -6.44 4.81
N GLY A 87 -0.48 -7.69 4.69
CA GLY A 87 -0.70 -8.67 5.75
C GLY A 87 -0.44 -10.10 5.31
N PRO A 88 -0.36 -11.03 6.27
CA PRO A 88 -0.18 -12.46 6.02
C PRO A 88 -1.26 -13.04 5.07
N PRO A 89 -1.04 -14.22 4.47
CA PRO A 89 -2.09 -14.91 3.73
C PRO A 89 -3.28 -15.24 4.66
N ASN A 90 -4.47 -15.39 4.08
CA ASN A 90 -5.69 -15.82 4.78
C ASN A 90 -6.20 -14.93 5.93
N THR A 91 -5.68 -13.70 6.08
CA THR A 91 -6.21 -12.71 7.04
C THR A 91 -7.48 -11.98 6.56
N GLY A 92 -7.95 -12.28 5.35
CA GLY A 92 -9.16 -11.70 4.78
C GLY A 92 -8.97 -10.37 4.05
N LYS A 93 -7.75 -10.00 3.62
CA LYS A 93 -7.49 -8.77 2.84
C LYS A 93 -8.41 -8.64 1.61
N SER A 94 -8.45 -9.67 0.76
CA SER A 94 -9.28 -9.66 -0.44
C SER A 94 -10.77 -9.64 -0.13
N THR A 95 -11.17 -10.25 0.99
CA THR A 95 -12.55 -10.20 1.50
C THR A 95 -12.92 -8.80 1.94
N ILE A 96 -12.07 -8.13 2.74
CA ILE A 96 -12.26 -6.75 3.16
C ILE A 96 -12.39 -5.84 1.94
N LEU A 97 -11.48 -5.96 0.96
CA LEU A 97 -11.55 -5.18 -0.27
C LEU A 97 -12.88 -5.42 -0.99
N SER A 98 -13.26 -6.68 -1.23
CA SER A 98 -14.49 -7.02 -1.96
C SER A 98 -15.78 -6.62 -1.22
N MET A 99 -15.78 -6.58 0.11
CA MET A 99 -16.94 -6.18 0.90
C MET A 99 -17.06 -4.67 1.02
N LEU A 100 -15.93 -3.96 1.07
CA LEU A 100 -15.89 -2.51 1.12
C LEU A 100 -16.10 -1.87 -0.26
N SER A 101 -15.63 -2.52 -1.32
CA SER A 101 -15.89 -2.08 -2.69
C SER A 101 -17.29 -2.55 -3.12
N ASN A 102 -18.19 -1.62 -3.43
CA ASN A 102 -19.52 -1.94 -3.99
C ASN A 102 -19.47 -2.62 -5.38
N ALA A 103 -18.27 -2.87 -5.92
CA ALA A 103 -18.00 -3.52 -7.19
C ALA A 103 -17.07 -4.73 -7.00
N ARG A 104 -16.99 -5.60 -8.01
CA ARG A 104 -15.96 -6.64 -8.04
C ARG A 104 -14.60 -5.95 -8.21
N PRO A 105 -13.62 -6.18 -7.32
CA PRO A 105 -12.29 -5.60 -7.46
C PRO A 105 -11.70 -5.92 -8.83
N GLU A 106 -11.15 -4.91 -9.49
CA GLU A 106 -10.47 -5.07 -10.76
C GLU A 106 -9.11 -5.72 -10.52
N ILE A 107 -8.84 -6.81 -11.22
CA ILE A 107 -7.55 -7.48 -11.19
C ILE A 107 -6.64 -6.70 -12.14
N GLY A 108 -5.63 -6.02 -11.60
CA GLY A 108 -4.69 -5.31 -12.46
C GLY A 108 -3.74 -6.29 -13.17
N ASP A 109 -3.71 -6.22 -14.50
CA ASP A 109 -2.81 -7.01 -15.34
C ASP A 109 -1.47 -6.28 -15.50
N TYR A 110 -0.45 -6.74 -14.77
CA TYR A 110 0.87 -6.13 -14.77
C TYR A 110 1.91 -7.05 -15.39
N PRO A 111 2.67 -6.57 -16.39
CA PRO A 111 3.66 -7.38 -17.06
C PRO A 111 4.66 -7.99 -16.05
N PHE A 112 4.91 -9.29 -16.20
CA PHE A 112 5.95 -10.01 -15.47
C PHE A 112 5.70 -10.25 -13.97
N THR A 113 4.47 -10.10 -13.47
CA THR A 113 4.08 -10.56 -12.11
C THR A 113 3.23 -11.83 -12.19
N THR A 114 3.47 -12.79 -11.29
CA THR A 114 2.62 -14.00 -11.15
C THR A 114 1.52 -13.84 -10.11
N LYS A 115 1.59 -12.76 -9.30
CA LYS A 115 0.59 -12.38 -8.31
C LYS A 115 0.12 -10.96 -8.67
N THR A 116 -1.15 -10.81 -8.98
CA THR A 116 -1.78 -9.55 -9.42
C THR A 116 -2.37 -8.81 -8.22
N PRO A 117 -2.12 -7.50 -8.05
CA PRO A 117 -2.83 -6.72 -7.05
C PRO A 117 -4.27 -6.46 -7.52
N CYS A 118 -5.19 -6.44 -6.56
CA CYS A 118 -6.59 -6.12 -6.82
C CYS A 118 -6.85 -4.68 -6.40
N VAL A 119 -7.52 -3.91 -7.24
CA VAL A 119 -7.89 -2.51 -6.96
C VAL A 119 -9.40 -2.43 -6.86
N GLY A 120 -9.90 -1.71 -5.85
CA GLY A 120 -11.33 -1.48 -5.67
C GLY A 120 -11.60 -0.07 -5.18
N MET A 121 -12.69 0.52 -5.65
CA MET A 121 -13.19 1.81 -5.18
C MET A 121 -14.21 1.59 -4.06
N VAL A 122 -13.91 2.14 -2.90
CA VAL A 122 -14.69 2.05 -1.66
C VAL A 122 -15.50 3.33 -1.50
N PRO A 123 -16.83 3.31 -1.67
CA PRO A 123 -17.65 4.49 -1.45
C PRO A 123 -17.64 4.88 0.02
N PHE A 124 -17.45 6.17 0.29
CA PHE A 124 -17.59 6.76 1.61
C PHE A 124 -18.33 8.09 1.49
N GLU A 125 -19.57 8.14 1.99
CA GLU A 125 -20.49 9.26 1.78
C GLU A 125 -20.56 9.68 0.29
N ASP A 126 -20.02 10.85 -0.06
CA ASP A 126 -20.01 11.48 -1.37
C ASP A 126 -18.68 11.32 -2.14
N ILE A 127 -17.72 10.54 -1.60
CA ILE A 127 -16.39 10.35 -2.19
C ILE A 127 -16.05 8.87 -2.41
N GLN A 128 -14.97 8.62 -3.16
CA GLN A 128 -14.45 7.27 -3.43
C GLN A 128 -13.04 7.08 -2.85
N LEU A 129 -12.92 6.08 -1.99
CA LEU A 129 -11.74 5.42 -1.42
C LEU A 129 -10.98 4.55 -2.42
N GLN A 130 -9.78 4.86 -2.93
CA GLN A 130 -9.06 3.84 -3.71
C GLN A 130 -8.37 2.86 -2.74
N MET A 131 -8.67 1.58 -2.88
CA MET A 131 -8.11 0.54 -2.03
C MET A 131 -7.39 -0.53 -2.88
N VAL A 132 -6.17 -0.87 -2.49
CA VAL A 132 -5.30 -1.79 -3.25
C VAL A 132 -4.91 -2.97 -2.36
N ASP A 133 -5.42 -4.15 -2.69
CA ASP A 133 -5.01 -5.41 -2.05
C ASP A 133 -3.73 -5.93 -2.69
N LEU A 134 -2.69 -6.03 -1.86
CA LEU A 134 -1.42 -6.59 -2.26
C LEU A 134 -1.40 -8.09 -2.04
N PRO A 135 -0.74 -8.85 -2.94
CA PRO A 135 -0.62 -10.28 -2.75
C PRO A 135 0.07 -10.60 -1.42
N PRO A 136 -0.26 -11.75 -0.81
CA PRO A 136 0.28 -12.12 0.50
C PRO A 136 1.80 -12.09 0.52
N ILE A 137 2.33 -11.42 1.53
CA ILE A 137 3.77 -11.32 1.79
C ILE A 137 4.21 -12.59 2.54
N ALA A 138 4.04 -13.76 1.91
CA ALA A 138 4.12 -15.07 2.58
C ALA A 138 5.48 -15.79 2.45
N GLU A 139 6.48 -15.21 1.77
CA GLU A 139 7.70 -15.95 1.37
C GLU A 139 9.01 -15.23 1.78
N GLY A 140 8.98 -14.47 2.89
CA GLY A 140 10.17 -13.78 3.42
C GLY A 140 10.77 -12.74 2.46
N SER A 141 10.06 -12.37 1.40
CA SER A 141 10.48 -11.35 0.45
C SER A 141 9.27 -10.58 -0.08
N ILE A 142 9.37 -9.26 -0.09
CA ILE A 142 8.43 -8.37 -0.75
C ILE A 142 8.96 -8.10 -2.17
N PRO A 143 8.18 -8.40 -3.23
CA PRO A 143 8.55 -8.04 -4.59
C PRO A 143 8.78 -6.53 -4.73
N PHE A 144 9.74 -6.11 -5.54
CA PHE A 144 10.07 -4.68 -5.69
C PHE A 144 8.87 -3.81 -6.10
N TRP A 145 7.98 -4.32 -6.95
CA TRP A 145 6.78 -3.59 -7.37
C TRP A 145 5.79 -3.36 -6.23
N VAL A 146 5.70 -4.28 -5.27
CA VAL A 146 4.88 -4.10 -4.05
C VAL A 146 5.44 -2.96 -3.20
N VAL A 147 6.77 -2.89 -3.07
CA VAL A 147 7.46 -1.79 -2.37
C VAL A 147 7.10 -0.44 -3.00
N GLU A 148 7.03 -0.35 -4.32
CA GLU A 148 6.67 0.88 -5.03
C GLU A 148 5.21 1.31 -4.77
N ILE A 149 4.27 0.37 -4.78
CA ILE A 149 2.87 0.64 -4.45
C ILE A 149 2.74 1.16 -3.02
N VAL A 150 3.36 0.48 -2.04
CA VAL A 150 3.37 0.93 -0.63
C VAL A 150 4.07 2.29 -0.48
N ARG A 151 5.11 2.58 -1.28
CA ARG A 151 5.79 3.88 -1.28
C ARG A 151 4.95 5.01 -1.86
N ASN A 152 4.07 4.71 -2.80
CA ASN A 152 3.22 5.72 -3.42
C ASN A 152 1.91 5.93 -2.65
N SER A 153 1.45 4.96 -1.86
CA SER A 153 0.17 5.06 -1.14
C SER A 153 0.09 6.21 -0.14
N ASP A 154 -1.14 6.63 0.18
CA ASP A 154 -1.43 7.65 1.20
C ASP A 154 -1.53 7.04 2.60
N LEU A 155 -2.03 5.80 2.70
CA LEU A 155 -2.20 5.07 3.95
C LEU A 155 -1.87 3.58 3.75
N VAL A 156 -1.29 2.96 4.78
CA VAL A 156 -1.04 1.52 4.84
C VAL A 156 -1.99 0.89 5.87
N LEU A 157 -2.83 -0.04 5.45
CA LEU A 157 -3.69 -0.84 6.31
C LEU A 157 -3.06 -2.21 6.52
N ILE A 158 -2.51 -2.44 7.72
CA ILE A 158 -1.99 -3.75 8.13
C ILE A 158 -3.16 -4.63 8.57
N VAL A 159 -3.43 -5.71 7.83
CA VAL A 159 -4.52 -6.65 8.12
C VAL A 159 -3.96 -7.91 8.77
N LEU A 160 -4.32 -8.10 10.04
CA LEU A 160 -4.03 -9.29 10.84
C LEU A 160 -5.34 -10.02 11.16
N SER A 161 -5.25 -11.14 11.87
CA SER A 161 -6.40 -11.99 12.11
C SER A 161 -6.30 -12.66 13.48
N PHE A 162 -7.41 -12.86 14.19
CA PHE A 162 -7.44 -13.42 15.55
C PHE A 162 -7.05 -14.90 15.63
N ASP A 163 -7.10 -15.64 14.52
CA ASP A 163 -6.61 -17.03 14.41
C ASP A 163 -5.07 -17.14 14.32
N LEU A 164 -4.36 -16.02 14.31
CA LEU A 164 -2.90 -15.95 14.22
C LEU A 164 -2.29 -15.30 15.46
N ASN A 165 -0.98 -15.51 15.66
CA ASN A 165 -0.22 -14.76 16.66
C ASN A 165 0.04 -13.33 16.15
N ILE A 166 -0.82 -12.40 16.56
CA ILE A 166 -0.87 -11.01 16.09
C ILE A 166 0.47 -10.28 16.33
N GLU A 167 1.08 -10.46 17.49
CA GLU A 167 2.36 -9.79 17.81
C GLU A 167 3.49 -10.29 16.92
N GLU A 168 3.57 -11.60 16.73
CA GLU A 168 4.59 -12.23 15.91
C GLU A 168 4.46 -11.84 14.43
N GLU A 169 3.24 -11.88 13.89
CA GLU A 169 2.96 -11.51 12.50
C GLU A 169 3.16 -10.01 12.25
N PHE A 170 2.76 -9.15 13.19
CA PHE A 170 3.02 -7.72 13.12
C PHE A 170 4.52 -7.43 13.10
N LYS A 171 5.29 -8.08 13.98
CA LYS A 171 6.75 -7.93 14.04
C LYS A 171 7.42 -8.39 12.75
N LYS A 172 7.07 -9.56 12.23
CA LYS A 172 7.59 -10.08 10.95
C LYS A 172 7.31 -9.11 9.80
N LEU A 173 6.08 -8.61 9.70
CA LEU A 173 5.68 -7.72 8.61
C LEU A 173 6.40 -6.37 8.68
N THR A 174 6.51 -5.78 9.86
CA THR A 174 7.20 -4.51 10.08
C THR A 174 8.70 -4.63 9.84
N GLU A 175 9.34 -5.71 10.27
CA GLU A 175 10.76 -6.00 9.95
C GLU A 175 10.97 -6.12 8.45
N LEU A 176 10.10 -6.84 7.74
CA LEU A 176 10.21 -7.03 6.30
C LEU A 176 10.00 -5.74 5.50
N LEU A 177 9.08 -4.86 5.94
CA LEU A 177 8.94 -3.51 5.37
C LEU A 177 10.18 -2.65 5.65
N ARG A 178 10.74 -2.76 6.84
CA ARG A 178 11.95 -2.02 7.25
C ARG A 178 13.17 -2.43 6.43
N GLU A 179 13.32 -3.72 6.10
CA GLU A 179 14.35 -4.20 5.16
C GLU A 179 14.24 -3.54 3.78
N LYS A 180 13.02 -3.19 3.36
CA LYS A 180 12.75 -2.44 2.11
C LYS A 180 12.78 -0.92 2.29
N LYS A 181 13.30 -0.44 3.42
CA LYS A 181 13.39 0.97 3.81
C LYS A 181 12.03 1.67 3.87
N ILE A 182 10.99 0.94 4.25
CA ILE A 182 9.66 1.47 4.55
C ILE A 182 9.42 1.28 6.04
N GLU A 183 9.06 2.35 6.73
CA GLU A 183 8.67 2.30 8.13
C GLU A 183 7.21 2.72 8.24
N VAL A 184 6.36 1.85 8.77
CA VAL A 184 4.95 2.18 9.02
C VAL A 184 4.83 2.76 10.41
N VAL A 185 4.33 3.98 10.51
CA VAL A 185 4.23 4.76 11.75
C VAL A 185 2.84 5.34 11.89
N ARG A 186 2.44 5.67 13.12
CA ARG A 186 1.15 6.30 13.40
C ARG A 186 1.08 7.73 12.83
N GLU A 187 2.15 8.50 13.02
CA GLU A 187 2.26 9.87 12.53
C GLU A 187 3.64 10.04 11.87
N PRO A 188 3.72 10.21 10.54
CA PRO A 188 4.99 10.43 9.86
C PRO A 188 5.53 11.83 10.18
N SER A 189 6.70 11.90 10.79
CA SER A 189 7.45 13.16 10.94
C SER A 189 8.24 13.49 9.67
N GLU A 190 8.42 14.78 9.37
CA GLU A 190 9.21 15.26 8.21
C GLU A 190 10.70 14.90 8.32
N GLU A 191 11.19 14.62 9.53
CA GLU A 191 12.55 14.15 9.79
C GLU A 191 12.69 12.64 9.47
N GLY A 192 12.95 12.35 8.20
CA GLY A 192 13.37 11.03 7.75
C GLY A 192 14.89 10.87 7.83
N ILE A 193 15.35 9.73 8.37
CA ILE A 193 16.74 9.28 8.19
C ILE A 193 16.95 9.03 6.69
N PHE A 194 18.06 9.53 6.13
CA PHE A 194 18.36 9.48 4.69
C PHE A 194 18.10 8.08 4.08
N GLY A 195 17.03 7.97 3.28
CA GLY A 195 16.68 6.75 2.54
C GLY A 195 15.58 5.86 3.14
N MET A 196 15.09 6.12 4.36
CA MET A 196 13.89 5.46 4.91
C MET A 196 12.65 6.31 4.64
N ILE A 197 11.59 5.68 4.10
CA ILE A 197 10.30 6.32 3.87
C ILE A 197 9.38 5.95 5.03
N LYS A 198 8.91 6.96 5.75
CA LYS A 198 7.86 6.80 6.76
C LYS A 198 6.49 6.86 6.10
N LYS A 199 5.65 5.86 6.35
CA LYS A 199 4.26 5.80 5.88
C LYS A 199 3.32 5.77 7.05
N LYS A 200 2.27 6.59 6.97
CA LYS A 200 1.17 6.50 7.92
C LYS A 200 0.51 5.13 7.78
N GLY A 201 0.22 4.47 8.89
CA GLY A 201 -0.52 3.22 8.84
C GLY A 201 -1.27 2.89 10.11
N ILE A 202 -2.25 2.02 9.94
CA ILE A 202 -3.13 1.50 10.99
C ILE A 202 -3.19 -0.02 10.88
N VAL A 203 -3.60 -0.67 11.98
CA VAL A 203 -3.80 -2.12 12.04
C VAL A 203 -5.29 -2.41 12.11
N PHE A 204 -5.76 -3.33 11.30
CA PHE A 204 -7.09 -3.94 11.41
C PHE A 204 -6.93 -5.43 11.71
N ILE A 205 -7.48 -5.88 12.83
CA ILE A 205 -7.49 -7.28 13.25
C ILE A 205 -8.85 -7.86 12.89
N ASN A 206 -8.84 -8.71 11.86
CA ASN A 206 -10.03 -9.33 11.31
C ASN A 206 -10.43 -10.62 12.07
N LYS A 207 -11.60 -11.16 11.75
CA LYS A 207 -12.19 -12.38 12.35
C LYS A 207 -12.50 -12.24 13.85
N LYS A 208 -12.98 -11.07 14.27
CA LYS A 208 -13.39 -10.81 15.65
C LYS A 208 -14.47 -11.79 16.15
N ASP A 209 -15.25 -12.35 15.25
CA ASP A 209 -16.24 -13.40 15.52
C ASP A 209 -15.64 -14.71 16.05
N GLU A 210 -14.34 -14.95 15.83
CA GLU A 210 -13.61 -16.13 16.31
C GLU A 210 -12.80 -15.85 17.59
N ALA A 211 -12.87 -14.63 18.14
CA ALA A 211 -12.02 -14.17 19.24
C ALA A 211 -12.73 -14.23 20.60
N GLU A 212 -12.08 -14.89 21.58
CA GLU A 212 -12.58 -14.94 22.96
C GLU A 212 -12.19 -13.70 23.80
N ASP A 213 -11.06 -13.05 23.49
CA ASP A 213 -10.56 -11.87 24.23
C ASP A 213 -10.01 -10.78 23.28
N VAL A 214 -10.84 -9.76 23.01
CA VAL A 214 -10.59 -8.71 22.02
C VAL A 214 -9.74 -7.56 22.58
N ASP A 215 -9.67 -7.41 23.90
CA ASP A 215 -9.09 -6.22 24.54
C ASP A 215 -7.60 -6.35 24.87
N LEU A 216 -7.08 -7.57 25.07
CA LEU A 216 -5.66 -7.81 25.33
C LEU A 216 -4.72 -7.40 24.19
N VAL A 217 -5.22 -7.36 22.94
CA VAL A 217 -4.37 -7.17 21.75
C VAL A 217 -4.11 -5.69 21.43
N LYS A 218 -4.98 -4.78 21.90
CA LYS A 218 -4.92 -3.35 21.53
C LYS A 218 -3.72 -2.61 22.15
N SER A 219 -3.15 -3.09 23.26
CA SER A 219 -2.13 -2.36 24.03
C SER A 219 -0.69 -2.55 23.55
N ASN A 220 -0.40 -3.59 22.77
CA ASN A 220 0.99 -3.98 22.46
C ASN A 220 1.50 -3.51 21.10
N LEU A 221 0.68 -2.79 20.32
CA LEU A 221 1.02 -2.34 18.97
C LEU A 221 1.29 -0.83 18.95
N SER A 222 2.33 -0.42 18.23
CA SER A 222 2.76 0.99 18.11
C SER A 222 1.89 1.85 17.17
N LEU A 223 0.90 1.22 16.52
CA LEU A 223 -0.02 1.86 15.58
C LEU A 223 -1.43 1.91 16.16
N LYS A 224 -2.30 2.72 15.55
CA LYS A 224 -3.73 2.67 15.87
C LYS A 224 -4.29 1.31 15.45
N VAL A 225 -4.99 0.64 16.36
CA VAL A 225 -5.55 -0.70 16.16
C VAL A 225 -7.07 -0.63 16.13
N LEU A 226 -7.67 -1.26 15.13
CA LEU A 226 -9.09 -1.57 15.06
C LEU A 226 -9.27 -3.09 14.99
N SER A 227 -10.39 -3.58 15.49
CA SER A 227 -10.75 -4.99 15.37
C SER A 227 -12.20 -5.13 14.94
N GLY A 228 -12.46 -6.10 14.07
CA GLY A 228 -13.78 -6.31 13.50
C GLY A 228 -13.87 -7.61 12.72
N SER A 229 -15.05 -7.87 12.16
CA SER A 229 -15.27 -8.93 11.19
C SER A 229 -15.49 -8.35 9.80
N SER A 230 -14.81 -8.90 8.80
CA SER A 230 -15.04 -8.52 7.39
C SER A 230 -16.43 -8.88 6.88
N PHE A 231 -17.23 -9.60 7.66
CA PHE A 231 -18.62 -9.95 7.35
C PHE A 231 -19.64 -9.12 8.14
N ASP A 232 -19.21 -8.28 9.08
CA ASP A 232 -20.09 -7.40 9.85
C ASP A 232 -20.10 -5.98 9.25
N GLU A 233 -21.28 -5.50 8.87
CA GLU A 233 -21.45 -4.20 8.22
C GLU A 233 -21.06 -3.03 9.12
N LYS A 234 -21.30 -3.11 10.43
CA LYS A 234 -20.97 -2.04 11.38
C LYS A 234 -19.47 -1.91 11.56
N ASP A 235 -18.78 -3.04 11.70
CA ASP A 235 -17.32 -3.08 11.79
C ASP A 235 -16.68 -2.52 10.50
N LEU A 236 -17.23 -2.84 9.33
CA LEU A 236 -16.76 -2.31 8.04
C LEU A 236 -17.03 -0.81 7.88
N ASP A 237 -18.18 -0.31 8.32
CA ASP A 237 -18.49 1.12 8.28
C ASP A 237 -17.64 1.93 9.28
N GLU A 238 -17.36 1.38 10.46
CA GLU A 238 -16.38 1.95 11.39
C GLU A 238 -14.98 1.98 10.75
N LEU A 239 -14.56 0.91 10.07
CA LEU A 239 -13.30 0.87 9.35
C LEU A 239 -13.24 1.95 8.25
N LYS A 240 -14.29 2.12 7.43
CA LYS A 240 -14.33 3.19 6.40
C LYS A 240 -14.15 4.57 7.02
N ARG A 241 -14.87 4.84 8.11
CA ARG A 241 -14.79 6.11 8.83
C ARG A 241 -13.38 6.37 9.33
N VAL A 242 -12.76 5.40 9.97
CA VAL A 242 -11.40 5.56 10.48
C VAL A 242 -10.38 5.66 9.36
N LEU A 243 -10.54 4.94 8.25
CA LEU A 243 -9.69 5.12 7.07
C LEU A 243 -9.75 6.55 6.52
N PHE A 244 -10.95 7.14 6.44
CA PHE A 244 -11.14 8.54 6.04
C PHE A 244 -10.44 9.52 7.00
N GLU A 245 -10.68 9.36 8.31
CA GLU A 245 -10.03 10.20 9.35
C GLU A 245 -8.50 10.08 9.27
N GLU A 246 -7.96 8.87 9.07
CA GLU A 246 -6.53 8.64 9.04
C GLU A 246 -5.85 9.11 7.76
N LEU A 247 -6.58 9.23 6.64
CA LEU A 247 -6.07 9.86 5.42
C LEU A 247 -5.76 11.35 5.60
N GLY A 248 -6.32 11.99 6.64
CA GLY A 248 -6.10 13.41 6.95
C GLY A 248 -6.49 14.31 5.78
N ILE A 249 -7.64 14.02 5.18
CA ILE A 249 -8.20 14.74 4.04
C ILE A 249 -9.49 15.47 4.45
N ILE A 250 -9.79 16.55 3.73
CA ILE A 250 -11.01 17.33 3.88
C ILE A 250 -11.72 17.42 2.53
N ARG A 251 -13.04 17.45 2.57
CA ARG A 251 -13.92 17.74 1.42
C ARG A 251 -14.32 19.19 1.46
N VAL A 252 -14.11 19.89 0.35
CA VAL A 252 -14.52 21.29 0.19
C VAL A 252 -15.46 21.38 -0.99
N TYR A 253 -16.68 21.83 -0.75
CA TYR A 253 -17.70 22.00 -1.78
C TYR A 253 -17.58 23.36 -2.43
N THR A 254 -17.92 23.44 -3.71
CA THR A 254 -17.89 24.70 -4.44
C THR A 254 -19.29 25.26 -4.59
N LYS A 255 -19.37 26.59 -4.66
CA LYS A 255 -20.60 27.30 -4.92
C LYS A 255 -20.35 28.40 -5.95
N GLU A 256 -21.19 28.45 -6.97
CA GLU A 256 -21.21 29.57 -7.91
C GLU A 256 -22.06 30.74 -7.36
N PRO A 257 -21.69 31.99 -7.65
CA PRO A 257 -22.49 33.15 -7.25
C PRO A 257 -23.94 33.06 -7.72
N GLY A 258 -24.87 33.07 -6.76
CA GLY A 258 -26.32 33.02 -7.02
C GLY A 258 -26.89 31.63 -7.28
N LYS A 259 -26.08 30.57 -7.22
CA LYS A 259 -26.53 29.17 -7.34
C LYS A 259 -26.46 28.42 -6.01
N PRO A 260 -27.18 27.30 -5.84
CA PRO A 260 -26.95 26.41 -4.70
C PRO A 260 -25.52 25.82 -4.75
N PRO A 261 -24.96 25.40 -3.60
CA PRO A 261 -23.71 24.65 -3.56
C PRO A 261 -23.79 23.35 -4.37
N ASP A 262 -22.67 22.95 -4.95
CA ASP A 262 -22.51 21.63 -5.57
C ASP A 262 -21.94 20.63 -4.55
N PHE A 263 -22.72 19.61 -4.23
CA PHE A 263 -22.37 18.53 -3.31
C PHE A 263 -21.98 17.22 -4.01
N LYS A 264 -21.91 17.20 -5.35
CA LYS A 264 -21.64 15.97 -6.10
C LYS A 264 -20.16 15.69 -6.30
N ASP A 265 -19.35 16.73 -6.40
CA ASP A 265 -17.91 16.63 -6.70
C ASP A 265 -17.12 17.55 -5.76
N PRO A 266 -16.88 17.12 -4.51
CA PRO A 266 -16.08 17.90 -3.57
C PRO A 266 -14.61 17.97 -4.02
N ILE A 267 -14.00 19.12 -3.77
CA ILE A 267 -12.55 19.27 -3.86
C ILE A 267 -11.92 18.56 -2.67
N ILE A 268 -11.11 17.52 -2.94
CA ILE A 268 -10.36 16.80 -1.91
C ILE A 268 -9.01 17.48 -1.67
N LEU A 269 -8.77 17.86 -0.42
CA LEU A 269 -7.53 18.51 0.04
C LEU A 269 -6.99 17.81 1.29
N LYS A 270 -5.74 18.06 1.65
CA LYS A 270 -5.19 17.63 2.95
C LYS A 270 -5.66 18.57 4.06
N GLU A 271 -5.77 18.05 5.27
CA GLU A 271 -6.00 18.88 6.46
C GLU A 271 -4.95 20.00 6.56
N GLY A 272 -5.40 21.19 6.98
CA GLY A 272 -4.58 22.40 6.98
C GLY A 272 -4.55 23.16 5.66
N ALA A 273 -5.15 22.63 4.60
CA ALA A 273 -5.27 23.33 3.32
C ALA A 273 -6.08 24.64 3.44
N THR A 274 -5.74 25.59 2.58
CA THR A 274 -6.29 26.93 2.57
C THR A 274 -7.26 27.14 1.41
N VAL A 275 -7.99 28.26 1.45
CA VAL A 275 -8.81 28.74 0.32
C VAL A 275 -8.00 28.84 -0.97
N TYR A 276 -6.72 29.22 -0.90
CA TYR A 276 -5.85 29.25 -2.07
C TYR A 276 -5.63 27.86 -2.66
N ASP A 277 -5.35 26.86 -1.81
CA ASP A 277 -5.10 25.48 -2.23
C ASP A 277 -6.35 24.89 -2.89
N ALA A 278 -7.54 25.18 -2.34
CA ALA A 278 -8.82 24.82 -2.95
C ALA A 278 -9.00 25.46 -4.34
N ALA A 279 -8.69 26.76 -4.47
CA ALA A 279 -8.77 27.46 -5.75
C ALA A 279 -7.79 26.89 -6.78
N GLU A 280 -6.58 26.51 -6.35
CA GLU A 280 -5.55 25.96 -7.23
C GLU A 280 -5.92 24.56 -7.71
N ARG A 281 -6.51 23.75 -6.83
CA ARG A 281 -7.00 22.41 -7.15
C ARG A 281 -8.13 22.45 -8.18
N LEU A 282 -8.99 23.47 -8.11
CA LEU A 282 -10.05 23.70 -9.10
C LEU A 282 -9.48 24.17 -10.45
N HIS A 283 -8.70 25.26 -10.45
CA HIS A 283 -7.99 25.73 -11.65
C HIS A 283 -6.92 26.77 -11.29
N LYS A 284 -5.70 26.63 -11.84
CA LYS A 284 -4.56 27.54 -11.58
C LYS A 284 -4.88 29.02 -11.82
N GLU A 285 -5.74 29.33 -12.79
CA GLU A 285 -6.13 30.73 -13.07
C GLU A 285 -7.04 31.32 -11.99
N ILE A 286 -7.91 30.50 -11.39
CA ILE A 286 -8.81 30.94 -10.30
C ILE A 286 -7.96 31.34 -9.10
N ALA A 287 -6.99 30.50 -8.71
CA ALA A 287 -6.06 30.81 -7.63
C ALA A 287 -5.26 32.10 -7.87
N ARG A 288 -4.73 32.28 -9.10
CA ARG A 288 -3.97 33.48 -9.48
C ARG A 288 -4.78 34.76 -9.42
N LYS A 289 -6.04 34.72 -9.85
CA LYS A 289 -6.94 35.87 -9.87
C LYS A 289 -7.75 36.02 -8.57
N LEU A 290 -7.60 35.12 -7.59
CA LEU A 290 -8.39 35.11 -6.37
C LEU A 290 -8.27 36.44 -5.60
N LYS A 291 -9.39 37.14 -5.41
CA LYS A 291 -9.47 38.37 -4.62
C LYS A 291 -9.89 38.09 -3.19
N TYR A 292 -10.90 37.26 -3.02
CA TYR A 292 -11.43 36.75 -1.75
C TYR A 292 -12.32 35.54 -2.03
N ALA A 293 -12.74 34.84 -0.99
CA ALA A 293 -13.82 33.86 -1.09
C ALA A 293 -14.91 34.16 -0.06
N ARG A 294 -16.08 33.59 -0.26
CA ARG A 294 -17.09 33.45 0.79
C ARG A 294 -17.10 32.02 1.29
N LEU A 295 -17.23 31.85 2.59
CA LEU A 295 -17.19 30.58 3.28
C LEU A 295 -18.52 30.33 4.01
N TRP A 296 -19.01 29.09 3.95
CA TRP A 296 -20.07 28.55 4.79
C TRP A 296 -19.54 27.27 5.47
N GLY A 297 -20.02 26.98 6.68
CA GLY A 297 -19.55 25.86 7.50
C GLY A 297 -18.67 26.33 8.64
N SER A 298 -17.35 26.27 8.50
CA SER A 298 -16.40 26.58 9.57
C SER A 298 -16.23 28.07 9.91
N SER A 299 -16.84 28.96 9.12
CA SER A 299 -16.86 30.40 9.38
C SER A 299 -17.74 30.77 10.59
N LYS A 300 -17.57 31.99 11.12
CA LYS A 300 -18.45 32.48 12.20
C LYS A 300 -19.87 32.78 11.71
N PHE A 301 -20.00 33.15 10.44
CA PHE A 301 -21.26 33.47 9.79
C PHE A 301 -21.29 32.87 8.39
N ASP A 302 -22.47 32.50 7.94
CA ASP A 302 -22.70 32.01 6.59
C ASP A 302 -22.39 33.08 5.54
N GLY A 303 -21.58 32.70 4.55
CA GLY A 303 -21.14 33.61 3.49
C GLY A 303 -20.12 34.64 3.95
N GLN A 304 -19.45 34.41 5.08
CA GLN A 304 -18.40 35.29 5.58
C GLN A 304 -17.30 35.43 4.53
N ARG A 305 -16.91 36.67 4.25
CA ARG A 305 -15.77 36.96 3.38
C ARG A 305 -14.46 36.55 4.09
N VAL A 306 -13.70 35.68 3.44
CA VAL A 306 -12.41 35.17 3.91
C VAL A 306 -11.31 35.45 2.89
N PHE A 307 -10.07 35.48 3.37
CA PHE A 307 -8.90 35.67 2.53
C PHE A 307 -8.28 34.34 2.11
N LYS A 308 -7.36 34.40 1.14
CA LYS A 308 -6.69 33.24 0.54
C LYS A 308 -6.01 32.28 1.53
N ASN A 309 -5.53 32.78 2.67
CA ASN A 309 -4.81 31.98 3.68
C ASN A 309 -5.75 31.37 4.73
N GLN A 310 -7.06 31.57 4.63
CA GLN A 310 -8.00 30.96 5.55
C GLN A 310 -7.92 29.43 5.41
N VAL A 311 -7.65 28.75 6.53
CA VAL A 311 -7.65 27.29 6.61
C VAL A 311 -9.09 26.79 6.52
N LEU A 312 -9.30 25.79 5.69
CA LEU A 312 -10.59 25.13 5.47
C LEU A 312 -10.73 23.91 6.37
N LYS A 313 -11.98 23.50 6.62
CA LYS A 313 -12.35 22.28 7.33
C LYS A 313 -13.18 21.36 6.43
N ASP A 314 -13.31 20.09 6.84
CA ASP A 314 -14.17 19.14 6.14
C ASP A 314 -15.60 19.66 6.06
N LYS A 315 -16.19 19.50 4.87
CA LYS A 315 -17.53 19.95 4.46
C LYS A 315 -17.74 21.47 4.35
N ASP A 316 -16.67 22.26 4.35
CA ASP A 316 -16.77 23.69 4.04
C ASP A 316 -17.26 23.93 2.62
N ILE A 317 -18.01 25.02 2.42
CA ILE A 317 -18.49 25.46 1.11
C ILE A 317 -17.81 26.78 0.75
N VAL A 318 -17.22 26.85 -0.44
CA VAL A 318 -16.43 27.99 -0.90
C VAL A 318 -16.98 28.55 -2.21
N GLU A 319 -17.26 29.87 -2.20
CA GLU A 319 -17.58 30.66 -3.39
C GLU A 319 -16.40 31.58 -3.71
N PHE A 320 -15.70 31.32 -4.83
CA PHE A 320 -14.51 32.07 -5.22
C PHE A 320 -14.85 33.37 -5.97
N HIS A 321 -14.22 34.49 -5.57
CA HIS A 321 -14.37 35.78 -6.26
C HIS A 321 -13.03 36.23 -6.83
N THR A 322 -12.93 36.29 -8.15
CA THR A 322 -11.70 36.63 -8.87
C THR A 322 -11.67 38.10 -9.28
N LYS A 323 -10.47 38.63 -9.50
CA LYS A 323 -10.27 39.91 -10.18
C LYS A 323 -10.63 39.72 -11.67
N LYS A 324 -11.27 40.73 -12.25
CA LYS A 324 -11.53 40.78 -13.70
C LYS A 324 -10.23 40.72 -14.48
#